data_AF-A0A0F9NPC8-F1
#
_entry.id   AF-A0A0F9NPC8-F1
#
_cell.length_a   1.000
_cell.length_b   1.000
_cell.length_c   1.000
_cell.angle_alpha   90.00
_cell.angle_beta   90.00
_cell.angle_gamma   90.00
#
_symmetry.space_group_name_H-M   'P 1'
#
loop_
_entity.id
_entity.type
_entity.pdbx_description
1 polymer ?
#
loop_
_entity_poly.entity_id
_entity_poly.type
_entity_poly.pdbx_seq_one_letter_code
_entity_poly.pdbx_strand_id
1 'polypeptide(L)'
;MSEYTDYVKDCLIGENKDKTQPEKMKTCAGKWRKKKGLPDPPPKKDKDTDCESILLMSMGGCPTCKEVKEVFKDEIKAGDIQVMDIFKEGKEIAKELKIKDVPAFVCKKKRGAPKKVKGGKIAKHFKKEGYY
;
A
#
# COMPACT_ATOMS: atom_id res chain seq x y z
N MET A 1 -8.64 35.09 -6.36
CA MET A 1 -7.87 33.92 -6.83
C MET A 1 -6.60 33.84 -6.01
N SER A 2 -6.02 32.65 -5.78
CA SER A 2 -4.78 32.55 -4.99
C SER A 2 -3.56 32.84 -5.87
N GLU A 3 -2.54 33.53 -5.33
CA GLU A 3 -1.27 33.81 -6.05
C GLU A 3 -0.67 32.55 -6.71
N TYR A 4 -0.91 31.39 -6.10
CA TYR A 4 -0.52 30.09 -6.64
C TYR A 4 -1.24 29.75 -7.95
N THR A 5 -2.56 29.92 -7.99
CA THR A 5 -3.37 29.57 -9.17
C THR A 5 -3.02 30.41 -10.39
N ASP A 6 -2.74 31.70 -10.21
CA ASP A 6 -2.34 32.58 -11.31
C ASP A 6 -0.95 32.20 -11.85
N TYR A 7 0.02 31.94 -10.97
CA TYR A 7 1.35 31.51 -11.37
C TYR A 7 1.35 30.15 -12.10
N VAL A 8 0.59 29.18 -11.61
CA VAL A 8 0.53 27.86 -12.23
C VAL A 8 -0.12 27.93 -13.61
N LYS A 9 -1.18 28.72 -13.78
CA LYS A 9 -1.80 28.93 -15.09
C LYS A 9 -0.82 29.52 -16.10
N ASP A 10 -0.10 30.57 -15.72
CA ASP A 10 0.91 31.20 -16.58
C ASP A 10 2.04 30.23 -16.95
N CYS A 11 2.56 29.50 -15.96
CA CYS A 11 3.59 28.50 -16.19
C CYS A 11 3.14 27.33 -17.09
N LEU A 12 1.88 26.90 -17.00
CA LEU A 12 1.33 25.84 -17.85
C LEU A 12 1.16 26.29 -19.31
N ILE A 13 0.90 27.57 -19.55
CA ILE A 13 0.80 28.15 -20.90
C ILE A 13 2.18 28.21 -21.58
N GLY A 14 3.24 28.44 -20.79
CA GLY A 14 4.62 28.53 -21.29
C GLY A 14 5.39 27.21 -21.43
N GLU A 15 4.89 26.07 -20.92
CA GLU A 15 5.61 24.78 -21.00
C GLU A 15 5.34 23.96 -22.28
N ASN A 16 6.41 23.38 -22.81
CA ASN A 16 6.48 22.57 -24.03
C ASN A 16 5.32 21.58 -24.23
N LYS A 17 4.84 21.44 -25.47
CA LYS A 17 3.72 20.54 -25.84
C LYS A 17 4.02 19.04 -25.58
N ASP A 18 5.29 18.67 -25.40
CA ASP A 18 5.74 17.29 -25.23
C ASP A 18 5.42 16.62 -23.87
N LYS A 19 5.07 17.39 -22.83
CA LYS A 19 4.78 16.81 -21.51
C LYS A 19 3.30 16.57 -21.27
N THR A 20 2.98 15.53 -20.51
CA THR A 20 1.61 15.28 -20.04
C THR A 20 1.17 16.38 -19.06
N GLN A 21 -0.12 16.72 -19.02
CA GLN A 21 -0.68 17.68 -18.05
C GLN A 21 -0.24 17.46 -16.58
N PRO A 22 -0.24 16.22 -16.03
CA PRO A 22 0.21 16.00 -14.66
C PRO A 22 1.70 16.32 -14.44
N GLU A 23 2.56 16.09 -15.43
CA GLU A 23 3.98 16.43 -15.34
C GLU A 23 4.24 17.93 -15.40
N LYS A 24 3.50 18.64 -16.25
CA LYS A 24 3.55 20.11 -16.32
C LYS A 24 3.12 20.76 -15.00
N MET A 25 2.03 20.26 -14.40
CA MET A 25 1.58 20.74 -13.08
C MET A 25 2.63 20.52 -12.00
N LYS A 26 3.26 19.34 -11.93
CA LYS A 26 4.36 19.06 -10.98
C LYS A 26 5.53 20.02 -11.17
N THR A 27 5.91 20.27 -12.42
CA THR A 27 7.03 21.17 -12.78
C THR A 27 6.73 22.61 -12.34
N CYS A 28 5.54 23.11 -12.64
CA CYS A 28 5.12 24.47 -12.27
C CYS A 28 4.96 24.64 -10.76
N ALA A 29 4.40 23.65 -10.06
CA ALA A 29 4.31 23.65 -8.60
C ALA A 29 5.70 23.68 -7.94
N GLY A 30 6.66 22.92 -8.47
CA GLY A 30 8.05 22.93 -8.01
C GLY A 30 8.73 24.28 -8.22
N LYS A 31 8.57 24.89 -9.40
CA LYS A 31 9.11 26.24 -9.70
C LYS A 31 8.53 27.31 -8.76
N TRP A 32 7.23 27.25 -8.47
CA TRP A 32 6.59 28.17 -7.54
C TRP A 32 7.13 28.05 -6.12
N ARG A 33 7.30 26.82 -5.62
CA ARG A 33 7.85 26.55 -4.27
C ARG A 33 9.27 27.11 -4.12
N LYS A 34 10.13 26.89 -5.13
CA LYS A 34 11.48 27.47 -5.17
C LYS A 34 11.44 28.99 -5.12
N LYS A 35 10.53 29.61 -5.88
CA LYS A 35 10.34 31.08 -5.88
C LYS A 35 9.90 31.61 -4.50
N LYS A 36 9.08 30.85 -3.76
CA LYS A 36 8.61 31.22 -2.41
C LYS A 36 9.55 30.79 -1.29
N GLY A 37 10.72 30.19 -1.60
CA GLY A 37 11.65 29.67 -0.58
C GLY A 37 11.07 28.55 0.26
N LEU A 38 10.04 27.87 -0.23
CA LEU A 38 9.40 26.76 0.48
C LEU A 38 10.25 25.50 0.30
N PRO A 39 10.46 24.70 1.36
CA PRO A 39 11.13 23.43 1.24
C PRO A 39 10.39 22.52 0.24
N ASP A 40 11.15 21.74 -0.52
CA ASP A 40 10.59 20.69 -1.36
C ASP A 40 9.64 19.82 -0.51
N PRO A 41 8.48 19.43 -1.05
CA PRO A 41 7.63 18.50 -0.34
C PRO A 41 8.49 17.28 -0.03
N PRO A 42 8.44 16.75 1.22
CA PRO A 42 9.18 15.53 1.51
C PRO A 42 8.80 14.53 0.42
N PRO A 43 9.78 13.82 -0.18
CA PRO A 43 9.45 12.78 -1.15
C PRO A 43 8.36 11.95 -0.51
N LYS A 44 7.22 11.78 -1.20
CA LYS A 44 6.18 10.87 -0.74
C LYS A 44 6.92 9.56 -0.54
N LYS A 45 7.20 9.21 0.72
CA LYS A 45 7.69 7.88 1.03
C LYS A 45 6.55 7.00 0.56
N ASP A 46 6.76 6.30 -0.54
CA ASP A 46 6.05 5.07 -0.86
C ASP A 46 6.32 4.15 0.34
N LYS A 47 5.56 4.36 1.41
CA LYS A 47 5.66 3.62 2.65
C LYS A 47 5.06 2.26 2.34
N ASP A 48 5.94 1.28 2.20
CA ASP A 48 5.63 -0.13 2.35
C ASP A 48 4.63 -0.74 1.35
N THR A 49 4.87 -0.63 0.04
CA THR A 49 4.27 -1.55 -0.94
C THR A 49 5.15 -2.80 -1.11
N ASP A 50 5.39 -3.55 -0.02
CA ASP A 50 5.98 -4.90 -0.11
C ASP A 50 4.97 -5.98 0.28
N CYS A 51 3.67 -5.72 0.06
CA CYS A 51 2.65 -6.75 0.15
C CYS A 51 2.78 -7.69 -1.05
N GLU A 52 3.31 -8.89 -0.81
CA GLU A 52 3.44 -9.94 -1.81
C GLU A 52 2.08 -10.55 -2.16
N SER A 53 1.24 -10.71 -1.15
CA SER A 53 -0.12 -11.26 -1.32
C SER A 53 -1.05 -10.70 -0.25
N ILE A 54 -2.31 -10.55 -0.63
CA ILE A 54 -3.38 -10.07 0.24
C ILE A 54 -4.25 -11.26 0.64
N LEU A 55 -4.45 -11.45 1.93
CA LEU A 55 -5.38 -12.43 2.49
C LEU A 55 -6.65 -11.70 2.97
N LEU A 56 -7.80 -12.12 2.46
CA LEU A 56 -9.11 -11.69 2.96
C LEU A 56 -9.65 -12.71 3.96
N MET A 57 -9.64 -12.34 5.23
CA MET A 57 -10.29 -13.07 6.33
C MET A 57 -11.81 -12.88 6.24
N SER A 58 -12.52 -13.98 6.04
CA SER A 58 -13.97 -14.01 5.90
C SER A 58 -14.57 -15.04 6.85
N MET A 59 -15.89 -14.95 7.10
CA MET A 59 -16.67 -15.97 7.79
C MET A 59 -17.89 -16.36 6.96
N GLY A 60 -18.29 -17.64 7.02
CA GLY A 60 -19.58 -18.09 6.52
C GLY A 60 -20.75 -17.39 7.24
N GLY A 61 -21.67 -16.78 6.48
CA GLY A 61 -22.83 -16.08 7.03
C GLY A 61 -22.64 -14.58 7.30
N CYS A 62 -21.48 -14.01 6.99
CA CYS A 62 -21.22 -12.58 7.09
C CYS A 62 -21.69 -11.83 5.82
N PRO A 63 -22.72 -10.95 5.90
CA PRO A 63 -23.26 -10.23 4.73
C PRO A 63 -22.22 -9.28 4.13
N THR A 64 -21.52 -8.51 4.97
CA THR A 64 -20.45 -7.59 4.54
C THR A 64 -19.30 -8.33 3.85
N CYS A 65 -19.02 -9.56 4.25
CA CYS A 65 -18.01 -10.40 3.61
C CYS A 65 -18.44 -10.85 2.20
N LYS A 66 -19.74 -10.97 1.92
CA LYS A 66 -20.25 -11.23 0.56
C LYS A 66 -20.07 -10.01 -0.33
N GLU A 67 -20.42 -8.83 0.16
CA GLU A 67 -20.26 -7.58 -0.57
C GLU A 67 -18.79 -7.34 -0.94
N VAL A 68 -17.88 -7.51 0.01
CA VAL A 68 -16.44 -7.37 -0.24
C VAL A 68 -15.95 -8.40 -1.27
N LYS A 69 -16.41 -9.65 -1.22
CA LYS A 69 -16.05 -10.66 -2.24
C LYS A 69 -16.57 -10.33 -3.64
N GLU A 70 -17.72 -9.68 -3.73
CA GLU A 70 -18.28 -9.23 -5.03
C GLU A 70 -17.46 -8.08 -5.60
N VAL A 71 -17.08 -7.11 -4.77
CA VAL A 71 -16.24 -5.97 -5.17
C VAL A 71 -14.86 -6.44 -5.66
N PHE A 72 -14.25 -7.41 -4.97
CA PHE A 72 -12.90 -7.92 -5.29
C PHE A 72 -12.92 -9.23 -6.09
N LYS A 73 -14.02 -9.52 -6.78
CA LYS A 73 -14.21 -10.79 -7.48
C LYS A 73 -13.14 -11.04 -8.55
N ASP A 74 -12.72 -10.00 -9.25
CA ASP A 74 -11.73 -10.10 -10.33
C ASP A 74 -10.33 -10.37 -9.76
N GLU A 75 -9.94 -9.67 -8.69
CA GLU A 75 -8.67 -9.86 -7.98
C GLU A 75 -8.60 -11.22 -7.26
N ILE A 76 -9.72 -11.71 -6.72
CA ILE A 76 -9.80 -13.06 -6.15
C ILE A 76 -9.63 -14.12 -7.24
N LYS A 77 -10.23 -13.92 -8.42
CA LYS A 77 -10.08 -14.83 -9.57
C LYS A 77 -8.68 -14.80 -10.17
N ALA A 78 -8.05 -13.62 -10.21
CA ALA A 78 -6.68 -13.44 -10.67
C ALA A 78 -5.66 -14.08 -9.69
N GLY A 79 -6.06 -14.30 -8.44
CA GLY A 79 -5.21 -14.88 -7.40
C GLY A 79 -4.43 -13.84 -6.58
N ASP A 80 -4.68 -12.56 -6.82
CA ASP A 80 -4.08 -11.45 -6.06
C ASP A 80 -4.62 -11.39 -4.61
N ILE A 81 -5.88 -11.79 -4.41
CA ILE A 81 -6.52 -11.84 -3.08
C ILE A 81 -6.92 -13.28 -2.75
N GLN A 82 -6.28 -13.85 -1.72
CA GLN A 82 -6.65 -15.16 -1.19
C GLN A 82 -7.72 -15.02 -0.11
N VAL A 83 -8.89 -15.60 -0.35
CA VAL A 83 -9.97 -15.65 0.64
C VAL A 83 -9.75 -16.83 1.57
N MET A 84 -9.78 -16.59 2.88
CA MET A 84 -9.62 -17.64 3.87
C MET A 84 -10.65 -17.49 5.00
N ASP A 85 -11.22 -18.62 5.42
CA ASP A 85 -12.24 -18.65 6.46
C ASP A 85 -11.62 -18.70 7.85
N ILE A 86 -11.98 -17.75 8.72
CA ILE A 86 -11.39 -17.62 10.06
C ILE A 86 -11.73 -18.78 11.02
N PHE A 87 -12.76 -19.59 10.73
CA PHE A 87 -13.12 -20.76 11.56
C PHE A 87 -12.50 -22.05 11.07
N LYS A 88 -12.06 -22.11 9.82
CA LYS A 88 -11.42 -23.29 9.22
C LYS A 88 -9.90 -23.11 9.17
N GLU A 89 -9.42 -22.55 8.07
CA GLU A 89 -7.98 -22.47 7.74
C GLU A 89 -7.32 -21.24 8.37
N GLY A 90 -8.06 -20.15 8.55
CA GLY A 90 -7.57 -18.89 9.08
C GLY A 90 -7.54 -18.80 10.60
N LYS A 91 -7.92 -19.86 11.33
CA LYS A 91 -8.09 -19.80 12.79
C LYS A 91 -6.80 -19.48 13.53
N GLU A 92 -5.69 -20.09 13.14
CA GLU A 92 -4.39 -19.83 13.76
C GLU A 92 -3.87 -18.43 13.43
N ILE A 93 -4.01 -18.01 12.18
CA ILE A 93 -3.59 -16.68 11.69
C ILE A 93 -4.43 -15.57 12.35
N ALA A 94 -5.76 -15.73 12.40
CA ALA A 94 -6.66 -14.78 13.06
C ALA A 94 -6.35 -14.66 14.55
N LYS A 95 -5.99 -15.77 15.22
CA LYS A 95 -5.58 -15.75 16.63
C LYS A 95 -4.24 -15.05 16.83
N GLU A 96 -3.26 -15.32 15.96
CA GLU A 96 -1.93 -14.70 16.00
C GLU A 96 -2.01 -13.19 15.79
N LEU A 97 -2.80 -12.76 14.78
CA LEU A 97 -3.04 -11.37 14.43
C LEU A 97 -4.08 -10.67 15.32
N LYS A 98 -4.71 -11.41 16.24
CA LYS A 98 -5.81 -10.93 17.10
C LYS A 98 -6.96 -10.30 16.30
N ILE A 99 -7.27 -10.86 15.14
CA ILE A 99 -8.42 -10.47 14.32
C ILE A 99 -9.68 -10.99 15.01
N LYS A 100 -10.55 -10.06 15.44
CA LYS A 100 -11.82 -10.37 16.11
C LYS A 100 -13.04 -10.16 15.20
N ASP A 101 -12.88 -9.34 14.17
CA ASP A 101 -13.95 -8.90 13.28
C ASP A 101 -13.62 -9.23 11.83
N VAL A 102 -14.66 -9.48 11.03
CA VAL A 102 -14.57 -9.75 9.59
C VAL A 102 -15.53 -8.85 8.82
N PRO A 103 -15.23 -8.49 7.56
CA PRO A 103 -14.06 -8.87 6.77
C PRO A 103 -12.78 -8.14 7.22
N ALA A 104 -11.65 -8.84 7.23
CA ALA A 104 -10.34 -8.24 7.53
C ALA A 104 -9.32 -8.57 6.43
N PHE A 105 -8.48 -7.60 6.08
CA PHE A 105 -7.41 -7.78 5.10
C PHE A 105 -6.07 -7.90 5.79
N VAL A 106 -5.31 -8.93 5.42
CA VAL A 106 -3.98 -9.21 5.95
C VAL A 106 -3.00 -9.12 4.79
N CYS A 107 -1.94 -8.35 4.97
CA CYS A 107 -0.88 -8.26 3.99
C CYS A 107 0.26 -9.22 4.36
N LYS A 108 0.57 -10.16 3.46
CA LYS A 108 1.75 -11.00 3.57
C LYS A 108 2.92 -10.27 2.91
N LYS A 109 3.90 -9.85 3.72
CA LYS A 109 5.12 -9.24 3.18
C LYS A 109 6.03 -10.29 2.53
N LYS A 110 6.72 -9.90 1.44
CA LYS A 110 7.87 -10.68 0.96
C LYS A 110 8.87 -10.68 2.11
N ARG A 111 9.28 -11.86 2.56
CA ARG A 111 10.47 -11.93 3.42
C ARG A 111 11.64 -11.41 2.60
N GLY A 112 12.01 -10.15 2.81
CA GLY A 112 13.27 -9.61 2.30
C GLY A 112 14.36 -10.64 2.56
N ALA A 113 15.12 -10.99 1.52
CA ALA A 113 16.13 -12.04 1.54
C ALA A 113 16.88 -12.09 2.88
N PRO A 114 17.18 -13.28 3.43
CA PRO A 114 17.81 -13.39 4.73
C PRO A 114 19.05 -12.50 4.76
N LYS A 115 18.98 -11.38 5.52
CA LYS A 115 20.15 -10.57 5.77
C LYS A 115 21.14 -11.50 6.46
N LYS A 116 22.25 -11.80 5.78
CA LYS A 116 23.37 -12.53 6.37
C LYS A 116 23.83 -11.75 7.60
N VAL A 117 23.35 -12.16 8.77
CA VAL A 117 23.84 -11.67 10.05
C VAL A 117 25.21 -12.31 10.22
N LYS A 118 26.28 -11.56 9.89
CA LYS A 118 27.64 -11.98 10.22
C LYS A 118 27.79 -11.86 11.74
N GLY A 119 28.02 -12.99 12.40
CA GLY A 119 28.61 -13.03 13.73
C GLY A 119 27.70 -13.58 14.83
N GLY A 120 28.00 -14.81 15.24
CA GLY A 120 27.90 -15.23 16.64
C GLY A 120 26.51 -15.52 17.21
N LYS A 121 26.18 -16.81 17.29
CA LYS A 121 25.31 -17.42 18.32
C LYS A 121 23.87 -16.90 18.42
N ILE A 122 23.02 -17.12 17.42
CA ILE A 122 21.57 -17.29 17.66
C ILE A 122 21.00 -18.37 16.72
N ALA A 123 21.46 -19.60 16.89
CA ALA A 123 20.72 -20.77 16.45
C ALA A 123 19.65 -21.06 17.53
N LYS A 124 18.38 -20.71 17.25
CA LYS A 124 17.12 -21.33 17.78
C LYS A 124 15.85 -20.46 17.72
N HIS A 125 15.84 -19.28 17.07
CA HIS A 125 14.63 -18.42 17.01
C HIS A 125 14.13 -18.08 15.60
N PHE A 126 14.49 -18.87 14.58
CA PHE A 126 14.00 -18.70 13.20
C PHE A 126 12.93 -19.74 12.82
N LYS A 127 11.80 -19.72 13.53
CA LYS A 127 10.51 -20.37 13.21
C LYS A 127 9.53 -19.73 14.19
N LYS A 128 8.46 -19.02 13.85
CA LYS A 128 7.52 -19.07 12.73
C LYS A 128 6.88 -17.67 12.66
N GLU A 129 6.86 -17.07 11.48
CA GLU A 129 5.63 -16.64 10.78
C GLU A 129 5.17 -15.27 11.30
N GLY A 130 5.48 -14.25 10.51
CA GLY A 130 5.16 -12.86 10.81
C GLY A 130 4.06 -12.41 9.88
N TYR A 131 2.84 -12.41 10.39
CA TYR A 131 1.74 -11.65 9.84
C TYR A 131 1.67 -10.32 10.62
N TYR A 132 1.31 -9.21 9.96
CA TYR A 132 1.11 -7.90 10.57
C TYR A 132 -0.27 -7.35 10.21
#